data_AF-A0A4Y9RMC7-F1
#
_entry.id   AF-A0A4Y9RMC7-F1
#
_cell.length_a   1.000
_cell.length_b   1.000
_cell.length_c   1.000
_cell.angle_alpha   90.00
_cell.angle_beta   90.00
_cell.angle_gamma   90.00
#
_symmetry.space_group_name_H-M   'P 1'
#
loop_
_entity.id
_entity.type
_entity.pdbx_description
1 polymer ?
#
loop_
_entity_poly.entity_id
_entity_poly.type
_entity_poly.pdbx_seq_one_letter_code
_entity_poly.pdbx_strand_id
1 'polypeptide(L)'
;MQPAQLEDLASRLQHLRDALTRRDGGDRPIAEDDPLLEEARACDFMLPEPLTEAALAHTVQHKLENVAVLLERARRHASLPRAAQVAAEQEYLATDEDLRAAPPQA
;
A
#
# COMPACT_ATOMS: atom_id res chain seq x y z
N MET A 1 -2.88 -6.22 -9.40
CA MET A 1 -2.84 -7.22 -8.31
C MET A 1 -4.24 -7.77 -8.08
N GLN A 2 -4.38 -9.09 -7.92
CA GLN A 2 -5.66 -9.70 -7.55
C GLN A 2 -5.93 -9.47 -6.05
N PRO A 3 -7.20 -9.32 -5.62
CA PRO A 3 -7.54 -9.09 -4.21
C PRO A 3 -6.96 -10.14 -3.27
N ALA A 4 -6.98 -11.42 -3.64
CA ALA A 4 -6.38 -12.50 -2.84
C ALA A 4 -4.88 -12.33 -2.59
N GLN A 5 -4.13 -11.77 -3.54
CA GLN A 5 -2.69 -11.48 -3.36
C GLN A 5 -2.46 -10.30 -2.40
N LEU A 6 -3.34 -9.29 -2.43
CA LEU A 6 -3.30 -8.17 -1.49
C LEU A 6 -3.67 -8.61 -0.08
N GLU A 7 -4.60 -9.57 0.07
CA GLU A 7 -4.99 -10.13 1.37
C GLU A 7 -3.86 -10.97 1.99
N ASP A 8 -3.20 -11.84 1.21
CA ASP A 8 -2.01 -12.59 1.65
C ASP A 8 -0.87 -11.64 2.08
N LEU A 9 -0.58 -10.62 1.26
CA LEU A 9 0.42 -9.62 1.59
C LEU A 9 0.06 -8.85 2.88
N ALA A 10 -1.20 -8.46 3.05
CA ALA A 10 -1.66 -7.79 4.26
C ALA A 10 -1.45 -8.68 5.51
N SER A 11 -1.79 -9.96 5.43
CA SER A 11 -1.60 -10.90 6.54
C SER A 11 -0.13 -11.07 6.92
N ARG A 12 0.78 -11.16 5.94
CA ARG A 12 2.23 -11.26 6.19
C ARG A 12 2.79 -10.00 6.83
N LEU A 13 2.42 -8.83 6.31
CA LEU A 13 2.83 -7.55 6.89
C LEU A 13 2.28 -7.36 8.31
N GLN A 14 1.07 -7.85 8.59
CA GLN A 14 0.50 -7.83 9.93
C GLN A 14 1.30 -8.69 10.90
N HIS A 15 1.69 -9.91 10.48
CA HIS A 15 2.52 -10.81 11.27
C HIS A 15 3.89 -10.18 11.60
N LEU A 16 4.54 -9.59 10.59
CA LEU A 16 5.82 -8.92 10.74
C LEU A 16 5.72 -7.73 11.71
N ARG A 17 4.66 -6.91 11.59
CA ARG A 17 4.40 -5.80 12.52
C ARG A 17 4.26 -6.31 13.96
N ASP A 18 3.46 -7.34 14.18
CA ASP A 18 3.26 -7.92 15.51
C ASP A 18 4.56 -8.53 16.08
N ALA A 19 5.42 -9.10 15.23
CA ALA A 19 6.75 -9.54 15.64
C ALA A 19 7.65 -8.38 16.06
N LEU A 20 7.66 -7.26 15.31
CA LEU A 20 8.40 -6.05 15.64
C LEU A 20 7.91 -5.38 16.93
N THR A 21 6.60 -5.28 17.12
CA THR A 21 6.01 -4.72 18.35
C THR A 21 6.40 -5.54 19.58
N ARG A 22 6.46 -6.87 19.48
CA ARG A 22 6.89 -7.73 20.59
C ARG A 22 8.37 -7.54 20.97
N ARG A 23 9.20 -7.05 20.04
CA ARG A 23 10.62 -6.76 20.28
C ARG A 23 10.87 -5.34 20.81
N ASP A 24 9.82 -4.57 21.11
CA ASP A 24 9.87 -3.18 21.60
C ASP A 24 10.20 -2.14 20.50
N GLY A 25 10.46 -2.56 19.25
CA GLY A 25 10.54 -1.68 18.08
C GLY A 25 11.57 -0.54 18.20
N GLY A 26 12.66 -0.76 18.94
CA GLY A 26 13.68 0.26 19.19
C GLY A 26 14.54 0.56 17.96
N ASP A 27 15.50 1.48 18.10
CA ASP A 27 16.47 1.80 17.04
C ASP A 27 17.60 0.75 16.92
N ARG A 28 17.32 -0.49 17.28
CA ARG A 28 18.31 -1.56 17.21
C ARG A 28 18.52 -1.96 15.75
N PRO A 29 19.77 -2.12 15.30
CA PRO A 29 20.04 -2.64 13.95
C PRO A 29 19.57 -4.09 13.83
N ILE A 30 18.97 -4.43 12.69
CA ILE A 30 18.57 -5.79 12.36
C ILE A 30 19.78 -6.50 11.75
N ALA A 31 20.12 -7.67 12.28
CA ALA A 31 21.20 -8.49 11.74
C ALA A 31 20.80 -9.12 10.39
N GLU A 32 21.79 -9.43 9.55
CA GLU A 32 21.55 -10.03 8.23
C GLU A 32 20.91 -11.43 8.29
N ASP A 33 21.09 -12.13 9.42
CA ASP A 33 20.54 -13.46 9.70
C ASP A 33 19.27 -13.40 10.57
N ASP A 34 18.71 -12.21 10.80
CA ASP A 34 17.53 -12.07 11.66
C ASP A 34 16.27 -12.58 10.94
N PRO A 35 15.43 -13.41 11.59
CA PRO A 35 14.18 -13.91 10.98
C PRO A 35 13.24 -12.77 10.54
N LEU A 36 13.29 -11.59 11.20
CA LEU A 36 12.50 -10.44 10.78
C LEU A 36 12.93 -9.90 9.41
N LEU A 37 14.22 -9.98 9.09
CA LEU A 37 14.75 -9.58 7.79
C LEU A 37 14.32 -10.56 6.70
N GLU A 38 14.34 -11.86 6.99
CA GLU A 38 13.84 -12.88 6.07
C GLU A 38 12.35 -12.69 5.75
N GLU A 39 11.52 -12.46 6.78
CA GLU A 39 10.09 -12.14 6.62
C GLU A 39 9.87 -10.85 5.84
N ALA A 40 10.66 -9.80 6.11
CA ALA A 40 10.58 -8.54 5.38
C ALA A 40 10.93 -8.71 3.89
N ARG A 41 11.97 -9.48 3.58
CA ARG A 41 12.36 -9.81 2.19
C ARG A 41 11.26 -10.60 1.47
N ALA A 42 10.56 -11.49 2.17
CA ALA A 42 9.45 -12.26 1.61
C ALA A 42 8.21 -11.40 1.28
N CYS A 43 8.12 -10.19 1.80
CA CYS A 43 7.01 -9.26 1.55
C CYS A 43 7.22 -8.35 0.33
N ASP A 44 8.31 -8.53 -0.42
CA ASP A 44 8.60 -7.85 -1.71
C ASP A 44 8.46 -6.32 -1.65
N PHE A 45 9.11 -5.69 -0.65
CA PHE A 45 9.20 -4.24 -0.55
C PHE A 45 10.65 -3.79 -0.34
N MET A 46 10.94 -2.53 -0.71
CA MET A 46 12.26 -1.95 -0.49
C MET A 46 12.52 -1.77 1.01
N LEU A 47 13.57 -2.42 1.48
CA LEU A 47 14.01 -2.33 2.87
C LEU A 47 14.53 -0.91 3.18
N PRO A 48 14.28 -0.38 4.38
CA PRO A 48 14.78 0.93 4.76
C PRO A 48 16.29 0.91 5.01
N GLU A 49 16.94 2.04 4.75
CA GLU A 49 18.33 2.32 5.10
C GLU A 49 18.35 3.56 6.02
N PRO A 50 18.80 3.47 7.28
CA PRO A 50 19.40 2.29 7.93
C PRO A 50 18.37 1.20 8.27
N LEU A 51 18.82 -0.06 8.24
CA LEU A 51 18.01 -1.22 8.59
C LEU A 51 17.92 -1.39 10.12
N THR A 52 17.05 -0.61 10.76
CA THR A 52 16.73 -0.71 12.19
C THR A 52 15.32 -1.27 12.42
N GLU A 53 15.05 -1.82 13.61
CA GLU A 53 13.73 -2.33 13.98
C GLU A 53 12.67 -1.22 13.90
N ALA A 54 12.99 -0.01 14.34
CA ALA A 54 12.13 1.18 14.22
C ALA A 54 11.85 1.55 12.74
N ALA A 55 12.89 1.61 11.91
CA ALA A 55 12.72 1.94 10.49
C ALA A 55 11.90 0.88 9.76
N LEU A 56 12.14 -0.41 10.04
CA LEU A 56 11.37 -1.50 9.48
C LEU A 56 9.91 -1.46 9.93
N ALA A 57 9.65 -1.22 11.22
CA ALA A 57 8.29 -1.09 11.75
C ALA A 57 7.52 0.04 11.06
N HIS A 58 8.16 1.18 10.85
CA HIS A 58 7.57 2.30 10.12
C HIS A 58 7.28 1.93 8.67
N THR A 59 8.23 1.32 7.95
CA THR A 59 8.01 0.87 6.56
C THR A 59 6.87 -0.14 6.45
N VAL A 60 6.79 -1.09 7.37
CA VAL A 60 5.71 -2.09 7.42
C VAL A 60 4.36 -1.43 7.67
N GLN A 61 4.29 -0.43 8.56
CA GLN A 61 3.08 0.33 8.82
C GLN A 61 2.60 1.09 7.57
N HIS A 62 3.49 1.84 6.91
CA HIS A 62 3.18 2.52 5.65
C HIS A 62 2.69 1.55 4.57
N LYS A 63 3.30 0.37 4.49
CA LYS A 63 2.90 -0.64 3.51
C LYS A 63 1.51 -1.20 3.82
N LEU A 64 1.19 -1.45 5.09
CA LEU A 64 -0.14 -1.88 5.52
C LEU A 64 -1.22 -0.86 5.15
N GLU A 65 -0.98 0.43 5.37
CA GLU A 65 -1.90 1.50 5.00
C GLU A 65 -2.16 1.53 3.49
N ASN A 66 -1.09 1.42 2.69
CA ASN A 66 -1.21 1.35 1.24
C ASN A 66 -2.00 0.11 0.77
N VAL A 67 -1.73 -1.05 1.35
CA VAL A 67 -2.45 -2.30 1.02
C VAL A 67 -3.93 -2.20 1.42
N ALA A 68 -4.24 -1.57 2.57
CA ALA A 68 -5.62 -1.35 3.00
C ALA A 68 -6.41 -0.49 1.98
N VAL A 69 -5.80 0.58 1.46
CA VAL A 69 -6.40 1.41 0.41
C VAL A 69 -6.61 0.62 -0.88
N LEU A 70 -5.63 -0.21 -1.28
CA LEU A 70 -5.75 -1.05 -2.47
C LEU A 70 -6.83 -2.12 -2.34
N LEU A 71 -6.95 -2.75 -1.16
CA LEU A 71 -8.01 -3.72 -0.86
C LEU A 71 -9.38 -3.07 -0.88
N GLU A 72 -9.53 -1.88 -0.28
CA GLU A 72 -10.77 -1.15 -0.31
C GLU A 72 -11.18 -0.79 -1.75
N ARG A 73 -10.25 -0.29 -2.56
CA ARG A 73 -10.48 -0.02 -3.99
C ARG A 73 -10.88 -1.29 -4.73
N ALA A 74 -10.15 -2.39 -4.54
CA ALA A 74 -10.46 -3.67 -5.18
C ALA A 74 -11.87 -4.16 -4.82
N ARG A 75 -12.28 -4.06 -3.55
CA ARG A 75 -13.62 -4.43 -3.08
C ARG A 75 -14.71 -3.53 -3.66
N ARG A 76 -14.49 -2.22 -3.70
CA ARG A 76 -15.42 -1.25 -4.33
C ARG A 76 -15.59 -1.53 -5.82
N HIS A 77 -14.49 -1.80 -6.55
CA HIS A 77 -14.54 -2.13 -7.98
C HIS A 77 -15.17 -3.50 -8.26
N ALA A 78 -14.94 -4.50 -7.41
CA ALA A 78 -15.63 -5.79 -7.49
C ALA A 78 -17.14 -5.68 -7.22
N SER A 79 -17.57 -4.64 -6.49
CA SER A 79 -18.96 -4.40 -6.12
C SER A 79 -19.69 -3.44 -7.06
N LEU A 80 -19.02 -2.86 -8.07
CA LEU A 80 -19.67 -1.96 -9.02
C LEU A 80 -20.41 -2.77 -10.09
N PRO A 81 -21.76 -2.73 -10.15
CA PRO A 81 -22.49 -3.26 -11.29
C PRO A 81 -22.01 -2.53 -12.55
N ARG A 82 -21.87 -3.27 -13.66
CA ARG A 82 -21.27 -2.82 -14.93
C ARG A 82 -21.76 -1.45 -15.42
N ALA A 83 -22.99 -1.06 -15.05
CA ALA A 83 -23.59 0.24 -15.38
C ALA A 83 -22.93 1.45 -14.68
N ALA A 84 -22.34 1.28 -13.50
CA ALA A 84 -21.71 2.36 -12.74
C ALA A 84 -20.22 2.59 -13.12
N GLN A 85 -19.58 1.60 -13.73
CA GLN A 85 -18.21 1.74 -14.25
C GLN A 85 -18.16 2.75 -15.42
N VAL A 86 -19.19 2.76 -16.26
CA VAL A 86 -19.31 3.69 -17.40
C VAL A 86 -19.48 5.15 -16.93
N ALA A 87 -20.19 5.40 -15.83
CA ALA A 87 -20.38 6.76 -15.32
C ALA A 87 -19.08 7.37 -14.78
N ALA A 88 -18.25 6.58 -14.09
CA ALA A 88 -16.95 7.02 -13.58
C ALA A 88 -15.93 7.30 -14.70
N GLU A 89 -16.00 6.57 -15.83
CA GLU A 89 -15.18 6.84 -17.01
C GLU A 89 -15.62 8.12 -17.76
N GLN A 90 -16.92 8.46 -17.71
CA GLN A 90 -17.45 9.67 -18.35
C GLN A 90 -17.16 10.96 -17.55
N GLU A 91 -17.14 10.91 -16.22
CA GLU A 91 -16.75 12.07 -15.39
C GLU A 91 -15.27 12.48 -15.59
N TYR A 92 -14.39 11.52 -15.89
CA TYR A 92 -12.98 11.80 -16.16
C TYR A 92 -12.76 12.51 -17.52
N LEU A 93 -13.57 12.18 -18.54
CA LEU A 93 -13.55 12.84 -19.85
C LEU A 93 -14.18 14.24 -19.84
N ALA A 94 -15.20 14.48 -19.00
CA ALA A 94 -15.85 15.79 -18.89
C ALA A 94 -14.96 16.86 -18.24
N THR A 95 -13.97 16.46 -17.43
CA THR A 95 -13.08 17.40 -16.71
C THR A 95 -11.91 17.88 -17.57
N ASP A 96 -11.47 17.10 -18.57
CA ASP A 96 -10.35 17.47 -19.46
C ASP A 96 -10.78 18.45 -20.57
N GLU A 97 -12.05 18.38 -21.00
CA GLU A 97 -12.57 19.27 -22.06
C GLU A 97 -12.88 20.69 -21.55
N ASP A 98 -13.22 20.85 -20.26
CA ASP A 98 -13.47 22.18 -19.66
C ASP A 98 -12.17 22.96 -19.39
N LEU A 99 -11.08 22.29 -19.03
CA LEU A 99 -9.77 22.94 -18.80
C LEU A 99 -9.13 23.47 -20.10
N ARG A 100 -9.50 22.90 -21.25
CA ARG A 100 -8.99 23.31 -22.58
C ARG A 100 -9.81 24.44 -23.22
N ALA A 101 -10.98 24.77 -22.67
CA ALA A 101 -11.90 25.76 -23.21
C ALA A 101 -11.76 27.16 -22.58
N ALA A 102 -10.92 27.34 -21.55
CA ALA A 102 -10.64 28.67 -20.99
C ALA A 102 -9.67 29.45 -21.91
N PRO A 103 -10.09 30.53 -22.61
CA PRO A 103 -9.14 31.38 -23.30
C PRO A 103 -8.25 32.11 -22.27
N PRO A 104 -6.96 32.34 -22.57
CA PRO A 104 -6.12 33.17 -21.72
C PRO A 104 -6.68 34.60 -21.71
N GLN A 105 -7.14 35.07 -20.55
CA GLN A 105 -7.45 36.47 -20.38
C GLN A 105 -6.13 37.25 -20.37
N ALA A 106 -5.97 38.11 -21.39
CA ALA A 106 -4.88 39.06 -21.56
C ALA A 106 -5.05 40.28 -20.64
#